data_AF-A0A7S0C8C1-F1
#
_entry.id   AF-A0A7S0C8C1-F1
#
_cell.length_a   1.000
_cell.length_b   1.000
_cell.length_c   1.000
_cell.angle_alpha   90.00
_cell.angle_beta   90.00
_cell.angle_gamma   90.00
#
_symmetry.space_group_name_H-M   'P 1'
#
loop_
_entity.id
_entity.type
_entity.pdbx_description
1 polymer ?
#
loop_
_entity_poly.entity_id
_entity_poly.type
_entity_poly.pdbx_seq_one_letter_code
_entity_poly.pdbx_strand_id
1 'polypeptide(L)'
;MGGSATGNTTPSTSTTQTRPVQPSLIVTCIDSSFYLFNVGPKTLSEWSQDAGIPIAPNLPPNLVSKFDYPTHIVSGLNDTVDTTDDSDALVSDGVNTSGRKFLLASHANFVAIDLDQPVPKVAPTIPVRHLRAGKRQRGDNPTPDTKQNPQPHYVPGPYSHHNKSRWIQKLKARGVTPELYTEANENADTAPNKNFTICYHYNHVLHLDLVRPNEMVVVEQPWLDVVHSLPDALARNVYGV
;
A
#
# COMPACT_ATOMS: atom_id res chain seq x y z
N MET A 1 -13.48 -36.56 55.20
CA MET A 1 -12.62 -35.37 55.03
C MET A 1 -12.68 -34.96 53.57
N GLY A 2 -13.48 -33.94 53.24
CA GLY A 2 -13.66 -33.48 51.87
C GLY A 2 -14.03 -32.00 51.91
N GLY A 3 -13.00 -31.15 51.85
CA GLY A 3 -13.16 -29.70 51.84
C GLY A 3 -13.38 -29.23 50.42
N SER A 4 -14.57 -28.71 50.15
CA SER A 4 -14.93 -28.05 48.89
C SER A 4 -14.43 -26.60 48.94
N ALA A 5 -13.50 -26.24 48.05
CA ALA A 5 -12.97 -24.89 47.91
C ALA A 5 -13.80 -24.11 46.88
N THR A 6 -14.58 -23.14 47.34
CA THR A 6 -15.30 -22.18 46.48
C THR A 6 -14.35 -21.08 46.03
N GLY A 7 -13.95 -21.11 44.77
CA GLY A 7 -13.13 -20.08 44.13
C GLY A 7 -13.95 -18.83 43.80
N ASN A 8 -13.66 -17.72 44.48
CA ASN A 8 -14.18 -16.39 44.16
C ASN A 8 -13.50 -15.87 42.89
N THR A 9 -14.23 -15.83 41.78
CA THR A 9 -13.82 -15.17 40.54
C THR A 9 -14.15 -13.69 40.64
N THR A 10 -13.14 -12.84 40.80
CA THR A 10 -13.30 -11.38 40.81
C THR A 10 -13.48 -10.90 39.36
N PRO A 11 -14.54 -10.15 39.03
CA PRO A 11 -14.72 -9.63 37.68
C PRO A 11 -13.67 -8.55 37.39
N SER A 12 -12.78 -8.82 36.44
CA SER A 12 -11.83 -7.84 35.91
C SER A 12 -12.60 -6.79 35.09
N THR A 13 -12.86 -5.64 35.68
CA THR A 13 -13.45 -4.50 34.98
C THR A 13 -12.39 -3.86 34.07
N SER A 14 -12.41 -4.19 32.78
CA SER A 14 -11.54 -3.52 31.79
C SER A 14 -12.06 -2.11 31.53
N THR A 15 -11.56 -1.13 32.30
CA THR A 15 -11.82 0.28 32.05
C THR A 15 -11.06 0.71 30.80
N THR A 16 -11.78 1.00 29.72
CA THR A 16 -11.20 1.50 28.47
C THR A 16 -10.95 3.00 28.63
N GLN A 17 -9.76 3.36 29.13
CA GLN A 17 -9.35 4.76 29.18
C GLN A 17 -8.90 5.19 27.79
N THR A 18 -9.63 6.12 27.16
CA THR A 18 -9.23 6.74 25.90
C THR A 18 -8.00 7.62 26.17
N ARG A 19 -6.82 7.11 25.81
CA ARG A 19 -5.56 7.85 25.96
C ARG A 19 -5.57 9.01 24.94
N PRO A 20 -5.31 10.25 25.34
CA PRO A 20 -5.22 11.36 24.40
C PRO A 20 -4.11 11.09 23.38
N VAL A 21 -4.42 11.32 22.11
CA VAL A 21 -3.49 11.11 20.99
C VAL A 21 -2.36 12.13 21.12
N GLN A 22 -1.17 11.65 21.46
CA GLN A 22 0.01 12.51 21.52
C GLN A 22 0.52 12.80 20.11
N PRO A 23 1.01 14.03 19.83
CA PRO A 23 1.65 14.33 18.55
C PRO A 23 2.90 13.48 18.38
N SER A 24 3.01 12.85 17.22
CA SER A 24 4.15 11.99 16.87
C SER A 24 4.82 12.47 15.58
N LEU A 25 6.13 12.24 15.49
CA LEU A 25 6.96 12.53 14.33
C LEU A 25 7.50 11.21 13.77
N ILE A 26 7.27 10.98 12.47
CA ILE A 26 7.85 9.85 11.74
C ILE A 26 9.11 10.34 11.05
N VAL A 27 10.23 9.64 11.26
CA VAL A 27 11.51 9.91 10.62
C VAL A 27 11.92 8.68 9.83
N THR A 28 12.22 8.84 8.55
CA THR A 28 12.69 7.78 7.67
C THR A 28 14.15 7.96 7.35
N CYS A 29 14.89 6.86 7.26
CA CYS A 29 16.31 6.83 6.96
C CYS A 29 16.54 6.33 5.53
N ILE A 30 17.76 6.56 5.03
CA ILE A 30 18.16 6.15 3.67
C ILE A 30 18.18 4.63 3.47
N ASP A 31 18.33 3.86 4.56
CA ASP A 31 18.30 2.40 4.57
C ASP A 31 16.87 1.82 4.69
N SER A 32 15.86 2.65 4.42
CA SER A 32 14.44 2.29 4.51
C SER A 32 13.96 1.94 5.92
N SER A 33 14.78 2.20 6.94
CA SER A 33 14.36 2.16 8.33
C SER A 33 13.53 3.40 8.69
N PHE A 34 12.64 3.29 9.66
CA PHE A 34 11.86 4.43 10.13
C PHE A 34 11.58 4.36 11.63
N TYR A 35 11.47 5.53 12.25
CA TYR A 35 11.33 5.69 13.69
C TYR A 35 10.20 6.67 14.00
N LEU A 36 9.41 6.35 15.02
CA LEU A 36 8.33 7.17 15.52
C LEU A 36 8.76 7.81 16.85
N PHE A 37 8.77 9.13 16.89
CA PHE A 37 9.11 9.92 18.06
C PHE A 37 7.86 10.58 18.66
N ASN A 38 7.73 10.52 19.97
CA ASN A 38 6.73 11.29 20.70
C ASN A 38 7.24 12.73 20.88
N VAL A 39 6.56 13.70 20.25
CA VAL A 39 7.04 15.09 20.20
C VAL A 39 7.03 15.76 21.57
N GLY A 40 6.00 15.49 22.38
CA GLY A 40 5.87 16.03 23.73
C GLY A 40 7.03 15.65 24.65
N PRO A 41 7.22 14.35 24.97
CA PRO A 41 8.32 13.90 25.81
C PRO A 41 9.68 13.92 25.11
N LYS A 42 9.74 14.15 23.78
CA LYS A 42 10.96 14.11 22.95
C LYS A 42 11.70 12.77 23.06
N THR A 43 10.94 11.69 23.14
CA THR A 43 11.46 10.33 23.26
C THR A 43 11.03 9.47 22.08
N LEU A 44 11.75 8.38 21.85
CA LEU A 44 11.32 7.34 20.92
C LEU A 44 10.02 6.71 21.43
N SER A 45 9.05 6.49 20.55
CA SER A 45 7.78 5.85 20.91
C SER A 45 7.98 4.41 21.39
N GLU A 46 7.04 3.92 22.20
CA GLU A 46 7.00 2.52 22.65
C GLU A 46 7.00 1.57 21.44
N TRP A 47 6.21 1.87 20.39
CA TRP A 47 6.18 1.08 19.16
C TRP A 47 7.56 0.92 18.51
N SER A 48 8.33 2.01 18.39
CA SER A 48 9.67 1.93 17.80
C SER A 48 10.70 1.28 18.72
N GLN A 49 10.51 1.33 20.04
CA GLN A 49 11.34 0.57 20.98
C GLN A 49 11.05 -0.94 20.87
N ASP A 50 9.78 -1.32 20.82
CA ASP A 50 9.32 -2.71 20.69
C ASP A 50 9.71 -3.32 19.33
N ALA A 51 9.70 -2.51 18.26
CA ALA A 51 10.17 -2.92 16.95
C ALA A 51 11.69 -3.15 16.88
N GLY A 52 12.45 -2.71 17.89
CA GLY A 52 13.90 -2.85 17.99
C GLY A 52 14.68 -1.76 17.28
N ILE A 53 15.92 -1.53 17.74
CA ILE A 53 16.85 -0.53 17.20
C ILE A 53 18.17 -1.22 16.84
N PRO A 54 18.62 -1.16 15.56
CA PRO A 54 17.92 -0.59 14.41
C PRO A 54 16.68 -1.41 14.03
N ILE A 55 15.66 -0.76 13.45
CA ILE A 55 14.42 -1.44 13.06
C ILE A 55 14.58 -2.28 11.78
N ALA A 56 15.52 -1.89 10.90
CA ALA A 56 15.77 -2.54 9.61
C ALA A 56 15.82 -4.09 9.65
N PRO A 57 16.60 -4.75 10.54
CA PRO A 57 16.65 -6.21 10.62
C PRO A 57 15.33 -6.88 11.03
N ASN A 58 14.41 -6.13 11.65
CA ASN A 58 13.12 -6.64 12.11
C ASN A 58 11.98 -6.35 11.11
N LEU A 59 12.24 -5.52 10.09
CA LEU A 59 11.26 -5.25 9.04
C LEU A 59 11.09 -6.47 8.12
N PRO A 60 9.91 -6.62 7.49
CA PRO A 60 9.69 -7.67 6.49
C PRO A 60 10.80 -7.65 5.42
N PRO A 61 11.41 -8.81 5.09
CA PRO A 61 12.54 -8.86 4.17
C PRO A 61 12.18 -8.37 2.77
N ASN A 62 10.91 -8.50 2.36
CA ASN A 62 10.39 -7.95 1.12
C ASN A 62 10.30 -6.42 1.13
N LEU A 63 10.24 -5.78 2.30
CA LEU A 63 10.40 -4.34 2.41
C LEU A 63 11.89 -3.99 2.26
N VAL A 64 12.77 -4.52 3.11
CA VAL A 64 14.20 -4.11 3.13
C VAL A 64 14.94 -4.40 1.82
N SER A 65 14.71 -5.54 1.18
CA SER A 65 15.48 -5.96 -0.01
C SER A 65 15.12 -5.23 -1.30
N LYS A 66 13.95 -4.59 -1.36
CA LYS A 66 13.35 -4.07 -2.61
C LYS A 66 12.83 -2.65 -2.50
N PHE A 67 12.76 -2.10 -1.29
CA PHE A 67 12.44 -0.71 -1.07
C PHE A 67 13.69 0.12 -1.38
N ASP A 68 13.61 0.94 -2.42
CA ASP A 68 14.58 2.02 -2.63
C ASP A 68 14.49 3.01 -1.46
N TYR A 69 15.38 4.00 -1.36
CA TYR A 69 15.29 4.94 -0.25
C TYR A 69 13.91 5.64 -0.23
N PRO A 70 13.30 5.82 0.96
CA PRO A 70 12.02 6.50 1.05
C PRO A 70 12.11 7.94 0.56
N THR A 71 11.15 8.35 -0.27
CA THR A 71 11.07 9.70 -0.84
C THR A 71 9.85 10.48 -0.36
N HIS A 72 8.79 9.79 0.04
CA HIS A 72 7.57 10.44 0.54
C HIS A 72 6.98 9.72 1.75
N ILE A 73 6.38 10.51 2.63
CA ILE A 73 5.54 10.05 3.74
C ILE A 73 4.19 10.74 3.59
N VAL A 74 3.11 9.98 3.62
CA VAL A 74 1.74 10.51 3.59
C VAL A 74 1.01 10.01 4.82
N SER A 75 0.57 10.94 5.66
CA SER A 75 -0.20 10.66 6.87
C SER A 75 -1.68 10.96 6.65
N GLY A 76 -2.55 10.54 7.58
CA GLY A 76 -3.98 10.81 7.52
C GLY A 76 -4.78 9.73 6.78
N LEU A 77 -4.27 8.50 6.75
CA LEU A 77 -5.00 7.35 6.25
C LEU A 77 -6.09 6.99 7.28
N ASN A 78 -7.32 7.43 7.02
CA ASN A 78 -8.43 7.17 7.93
C ASN A 78 -9.03 5.80 7.61
N ASP A 79 -9.27 4.99 8.65
CA ASP A 79 -10.18 3.86 8.56
C ASP A 79 -11.61 4.40 8.59
N THR A 80 -12.05 5.01 7.48
CA THR A 80 -13.49 5.13 7.27
C THR A 80 -13.99 3.72 6.98
N VAL A 81 -14.37 3.01 8.04
CA VAL A 81 -15.22 1.83 7.92
C VAL A 81 -16.48 2.33 7.22
N ASP A 82 -16.71 1.87 5.99
CA ASP A 82 -17.97 2.05 5.27
C ASP A 82 -19.05 1.31 6.08
N THR A 83 -19.56 1.93 7.14
CA THR A 83 -20.84 1.57 7.73
C THR A 83 -21.92 2.11 6.79
N THR A 84 -22.11 1.43 5.65
CA THR A 84 -23.23 1.67 4.73
C THR A 84 -24.52 1.01 5.21
N ASP A 85 -24.67 0.78 6.51
CA ASP A 85 -25.98 0.39 7.07
C ASP A 85 -26.79 1.67 7.26
N ASP A 86 -27.71 1.91 6.31
CA ASP A 86 -28.64 3.04 6.14
C ASP A 86 -29.63 3.27 7.33
N SER A 87 -29.25 2.98 8.56
CA SER A 87 -30.06 3.33 9.73
C SER A 87 -29.65 4.70 10.28
N ASP A 88 -30.59 5.64 10.28
CA ASP A 88 -30.57 7.02 10.80
C ASP A 88 -29.88 7.20 12.18
N ALA A 89 -28.57 7.00 12.25
CA ALA A 89 -27.78 7.19 13.45
C ALA A 89 -27.27 8.62 13.49
N LEU A 90 -27.67 9.32 14.56
CA LEU A 90 -27.13 10.59 15.00
C LEU A 90 -25.62 10.67 14.74
N VAL A 91 -25.19 11.86 14.31
CA VAL A 91 -23.80 12.34 14.29
C VAL A 91 -23.16 12.07 15.65
N SER A 92 -22.65 10.86 15.88
CA SER A 92 -21.72 10.62 16.95
C SER A 92 -20.49 11.39 16.55
N ASP A 93 -20.08 12.36 17.35
CA ASP A 93 -18.76 12.99 17.26
C ASP A 93 -17.76 11.84 17.08
N GLY A 94 -17.39 11.60 15.82
CA GLY A 94 -16.59 10.49 15.41
C GLY A 94 -15.28 10.69 16.12
N VAL A 95 -15.10 9.97 17.23
CA VAL A 95 -13.82 9.79 17.87
C VAL A 95 -13.00 9.14 16.77
N ASN A 96 -12.28 9.98 16.03
CA ASN A 96 -11.18 9.58 15.18
C ASN A 96 -10.27 8.81 16.12
N THR A 97 -10.48 7.50 16.20
CA THR A 97 -9.41 6.57 16.49
C THR A 97 -8.44 6.85 15.37
N SER A 98 -7.54 7.80 15.65
CA SER A 98 -6.57 8.35 14.72
C SER A 98 -5.67 7.19 14.38
N GLY A 99 -6.08 6.39 13.40
CA GLY A 99 -5.34 5.24 12.95
C GLY A 99 -3.94 5.75 12.70
N ARG A 100 -2.96 5.15 13.37
CA ARG A 100 -1.56 5.53 13.19
C ARG A 100 -1.06 4.91 11.90
N LYS A 101 -1.80 5.19 10.82
CA LYS A 101 -1.60 4.65 9.50
C LYS A 101 -0.99 5.72 8.62
N PHE A 102 0.02 5.33 7.88
CA PHE A 102 0.68 6.19 6.92
C PHE A 102 1.16 5.39 5.72
N LEU A 103 1.37 6.10 4.62
CA LEU A 103 2.01 5.56 3.43
C LEU A 103 3.46 6.01 3.44
N LEU A 104 4.35 5.05 3.22
CA LEU A 104 5.76 5.30 2.98
C LEU A 104 6.03 4.94 1.52
N ALA A 105 6.43 5.92 0.71
CA ALA A 105 6.69 5.72 -0.71
C ALA A 105 8.18 5.84 -1.03
N SER A 106 8.62 5.03 -1.97
CA SER A 106 9.88 5.14 -2.70
C SER A 106 9.58 5.40 -4.18
N HIS A 107 10.63 5.50 -5.01
CA HIS A 107 10.44 5.62 -6.46
C HIS A 107 9.78 4.40 -7.11
N ALA A 108 9.96 3.20 -6.55
CA ALA A 108 9.57 1.95 -7.19
C ALA A 108 8.34 1.28 -6.58
N ASN A 109 7.87 1.75 -5.43
CA ASN A 109 6.78 1.16 -4.67
C ASN A 109 6.33 2.10 -3.54
N PHE A 110 5.24 1.75 -2.88
CA PHE A 110 4.90 2.31 -1.58
C PHE A 110 4.40 1.20 -0.66
N VAL A 111 4.46 1.45 0.64
CA VAL A 111 3.94 0.56 1.69
C VAL A 111 2.94 1.34 2.54
N ALA A 112 1.78 0.74 2.79
CA ALA A 112 0.87 1.19 3.83
C ALA A 112 1.25 0.51 5.13
N ILE A 113 1.42 1.31 6.18
CA ILE A 113 1.89 0.86 7.50
C ILE A 113 0.85 1.25 8.53
N ASP A 114 0.43 0.29 9.34
CA ASP A 114 -0.42 0.46 10.51
C ASP A 114 0.39 0.22 11.79
N LEU A 115 0.60 1.30 12.53
CA LEU A 115 1.40 1.33 13.76
C LEU A 115 0.61 0.90 15.00
N ASP A 116 -0.68 0.58 14.88
CA ASP A 116 -1.45 0.02 15.99
C ASP A 116 -1.18 -1.48 16.18
N GLN A 117 -0.42 -2.08 15.26
CA GLN A 117 -0.01 -3.49 15.28
C GLN A 117 1.53 -3.61 15.26
N PRO A 118 2.10 -4.68 15.85
CA PRO A 118 3.53 -4.93 15.85
C PRO A 118 4.05 -5.26 14.45
N VAL A 119 5.34 -5.01 14.18
CA VAL A 119 5.96 -5.30 12.88
C VAL A 119 5.74 -6.78 12.49
N PRO A 120 5.14 -7.08 11.32
CA PRO A 120 4.87 -8.43 10.90
C PRO A 120 6.15 -9.07 10.36
N LYS A 121 6.25 -10.40 10.43
CA LYS A 121 7.38 -11.14 9.82
C LYS A 121 7.33 -11.12 8.30
N VAL A 122 6.14 -11.02 7.73
CA VAL A 122 5.86 -11.03 6.29
C VAL A 122 4.82 -9.95 6.00
N ALA A 123 5.08 -9.11 5.01
CA ALA A 123 4.11 -8.12 4.55
C ALA A 123 3.41 -8.60 3.27
N PRO A 124 2.06 -8.66 3.21
CA PRO A 124 1.35 -8.90 1.96
C PRO A 124 1.65 -7.84 0.91
N THR A 125 1.44 -8.21 -0.36
CA THR A 125 1.61 -7.32 -1.52
C THR A 125 0.28 -7.17 -2.25
N ILE A 126 -0.22 -5.94 -2.42
CA ILE A 126 -1.53 -5.61 -3.02
C ILE A 126 -1.36 -4.86 -4.36
N PRO A 127 -2.14 -5.16 -5.42
CA PRO A 127 -2.76 -6.42 -5.81
C PRO A 127 -2.49 -6.83 -7.27
N VAL A 128 -2.87 -8.07 -7.54
CA VAL A 128 -2.87 -8.81 -8.81
C VAL A 128 -3.90 -8.33 -9.84
N ARG A 129 -4.86 -7.51 -9.41
CA ARG A 129 -6.06 -7.15 -10.20
C ARG A 129 -6.46 -5.68 -10.06
N HIS A 130 -5.52 -4.75 -10.13
CA HIS A 130 -5.92 -3.35 -10.33
C HIS A 130 -6.43 -3.16 -11.76
N LEU A 131 -7.70 -2.77 -11.87
CA LEU A 131 -8.21 -2.10 -13.06
C LEU A 131 -7.42 -0.81 -13.20
N ARG A 132 -6.38 -0.79 -14.05
CA ARG A 132 -5.92 0.49 -14.60
C ARG A 132 -7.15 1.14 -15.21
N ALA A 133 -7.48 2.37 -14.81
CA ALA A 133 -8.47 3.18 -15.50
C ALA A 133 -8.19 3.00 -16.99
N GLY A 134 -9.08 2.25 -17.65
CA GLY A 134 -8.76 1.67 -18.95
C GLY A 134 -8.24 2.80 -19.81
N LYS A 135 -7.06 2.61 -20.44
CA LYS A 135 -6.67 3.51 -21.53
C LYS A 135 -7.93 3.64 -22.35
N ARG A 136 -8.55 4.84 -22.39
CA ARG A 136 -9.62 5.11 -23.33
C ARG A 136 -9.03 4.59 -24.63
N GLN A 137 -9.59 3.50 -25.15
CA GLN A 137 -9.24 3.07 -26.49
C GLN A 137 -9.57 4.34 -27.28
N ARG A 138 -8.52 5.07 -27.69
CA ARG A 138 -8.70 6.06 -28.73
C ARG A 138 -9.24 5.20 -29.83
N GLY A 139 -10.56 5.29 -30.05
CA GLY A 139 -11.24 4.50 -31.05
C GLY A 139 -10.38 4.65 -32.29
N ASP A 140 -9.95 3.53 -32.84
CA ASP A 140 -9.34 3.52 -34.16
C ASP A 140 -10.24 4.39 -35.01
N ASN A 141 -9.67 5.48 -35.55
CA ASN A 141 -10.43 6.43 -36.35
C ASN A 141 -11.24 5.61 -37.35
N PRO A 142 -12.58 5.68 -37.32
CA PRO A 142 -13.40 4.87 -38.19
C PRO A 142 -12.98 5.18 -39.62
N THR A 143 -12.49 4.17 -40.32
CA THR A 143 -12.31 4.23 -41.76
C THR A 143 -13.66 4.65 -42.35
N PRO A 144 -13.74 5.69 -43.20
CA PRO A 144 -14.99 6.40 -43.49
C PRO A 144 -16.10 5.63 -44.24
N ASP A 145 -16.04 4.31 -44.38
CA ASP A 145 -16.99 3.56 -45.22
C ASP A 145 -17.93 2.58 -44.50
N THR A 146 -17.88 2.45 -43.18
CA THR A 146 -18.78 1.51 -42.48
C THR A 146 -20.01 2.22 -41.93
N LYS A 147 -21.12 2.11 -42.66
CA LYS A 147 -22.44 2.64 -42.29
C LYS A 147 -22.91 2.15 -40.92
N GLN A 148 -23.52 3.09 -40.20
CA GLN A 148 -24.00 3.04 -38.82
C GLN A 148 -24.91 1.84 -38.49
N ASN A 149 -24.67 1.20 -37.35
CA ASN A 149 -25.67 0.50 -36.54
C ASN A 149 -25.23 0.53 -35.05
N PRO A 150 -26.11 0.34 -34.04
CA PRO A 150 -26.27 1.28 -32.95
C PRO A 150 -25.53 0.87 -31.66
N GLN A 151 -25.21 1.89 -30.86
CA GLN A 151 -24.93 1.90 -29.41
C GLN A 151 -24.12 0.71 -28.83
N PRO A 152 -22.83 0.90 -28.51
CA PRO A 152 -22.06 -0.12 -27.80
C PRO A 152 -22.57 -0.26 -26.37
N HIS A 153 -23.33 -1.33 -26.10
CA HIS A 153 -23.45 -1.89 -24.76
C HIS A 153 -22.03 -2.22 -24.27
N TYR A 154 -21.59 -1.61 -23.17
CA TYR A 154 -20.34 -1.96 -22.52
C TYR A 154 -20.46 -3.38 -21.96
N VAL A 155 -19.89 -4.35 -22.67
CA VAL A 155 -19.68 -5.71 -22.18
C VAL A 155 -18.24 -5.77 -21.68
N PRO A 156 -17.97 -6.07 -20.40
CA PRO A 156 -16.62 -6.32 -19.92
C PRO A 156 -15.99 -7.44 -20.75
N GLY A 157 -15.03 -7.11 -21.61
CA GLY A 157 -14.37 -8.09 -22.46
C GLY A 157 -13.57 -9.12 -21.65
N PRO A 158 -13.45 -10.37 -22.11
CA PRO A 158 -12.64 -11.39 -21.47
C PRO A 158 -11.17 -10.93 -21.38
N TYR A 159 -10.58 -11.14 -20.20
CA TYR A 159 -9.22 -10.70 -19.86
C TYR A 159 -8.19 -11.13 -20.91
N SER A 160 -7.43 -10.16 -21.43
CA SER A 160 -6.26 -10.43 -22.25
C SER A 160 -5.16 -11.07 -21.41
N HIS A 161 -4.99 -12.38 -21.56
CA HIS A 161 -3.89 -13.16 -20.97
C HIS A 161 -2.49 -12.63 -21.31
N HIS A 162 -2.38 -11.77 -22.32
CA HIS A 162 -1.11 -11.26 -22.84
C HIS A 162 -0.35 -10.35 -21.85
N ASN A 163 -1.07 -9.60 -20.99
CA ASN A 163 -0.42 -8.72 -20.01
C ASN A 163 0.14 -9.46 -18.79
N LYS A 164 -0.43 -10.63 -18.45
CA LYS A 164 0.00 -11.40 -17.28
C LYS A 164 1.44 -11.91 -17.45
N SER A 165 1.77 -12.39 -18.65
CA SER A 165 3.10 -12.94 -18.96
C SER A 165 4.21 -11.89 -18.86
N ARG A 166 3.97 -10.68 -19.39
CA ARG A 166 4.95 -9.58 -19.38
C ARG A 166 5.19 -9.05 -17.98
N TRP A 167 4.12 -8.96 -17.18
CA TRP A 167 4.22 -8.53 -15.79
C TRP A 167 4.96 -9.56 -14.92
N ILE A 168 4.68 -10.86 -15.09
CA ILE A 168 5.43 -11.94 -14.43
C ILE A 168 6.92 -11.92 -14.83
N GLN A 169 7.23 -11.68 -16.10
CA GLN A 169 8.64 -11.51 -16.53
C GLN A 169 9.31 -10.31 -15.86
N LYS A 170 8.60 -9.17 -15.75
CA LYS A 170 9.13 -7.97 -15.05
C LYS A 170 9.37 -8.25 -13.56
N LEU A 171 8.50 -9.03 -12.92
CA LEU A 171 8.70 -9.49 -11.55
C LEU A 171 9.91 -10.43 -11.41
N LYS A 172 10.06 -11.40 -12.32
CA LYS A 172 11.22 -12.31 -12.34
C LYS A 172 12.52 -11.53 -12.51
N ALA A 173 12.54 -10.53 -13.38
CA ALA A 173 13.70 -9.63 -13.55
C ALA A 173 14.03 -8.83 -12.28
N ARG A 174 13.05 -8.63 -11.38
CA ARG A 174 13.21 -7.98 -10.07
C ARG A 174 13.46 -8.98 -8.92
N GLY A 175 13.78 -10.24 -9.22
CA GLY A 175 13.98 -11.28 -8.21
C GLY A 175 12.74 -11.57 -7.36
N VAL A 176 11.53 -11.35 -7.89
CA VAL A 176 10.28 -11.75 -7.25
C VAL A 176 9.91 -13.13 -7.81
N THR A 177 10.04 -14.17 -7.00
CA THR A 177 9.62 -15.52 -7.41
C THR A 177 8.08 -15.57 -7.49
N PRO A 178 7.50 -16.24 -8.50
CA PRO A 178 6.05 -16.39 -8.62
C PRO A 178 5.41 -17.14 -7.42
N GLU A 179 6.18 -17.94 -6.69
CA GLU A 179 5.73 -18.70 -5.50
C GLU A 179 5.35 -17.76 -4.35
N LEU A 180 6.18 -16.75 -4.05
CA LEU A 180 5.87 -15.67 -3.09
C LEU A 180 4.60 -14.90 -3.44
N TYR A 181 4.19 -14.93 -4.71
CA TYR A 181 3.02 -14.22 -5.19
C TYR A 181 1.73 -15.05 -5.12
N THR A 182 1.84 -16.38 -5.24
CA THR A 182 0.66 -17.27 -5.31
C THR A 182 0.19 -17.62 -3.91
N GLU A 183 1.11 -17.88 -2.98
CA GLU A 183 0.78 -18.19 -1.58
C GLU A 183 0.23 -17.00 -0.80
N ALA A 184 0.70 -15.78 -1.12
CA ALA A 184 0.24 -14.55 -0.49
C ALA A 184 -1.20 -14.19 -0.87
N ASN A 185 -1.77 -14.80 -1.92
CA ASN A 185 -3.00 -14.32 -2.55
C ASN A 185 -4.23 -15.21 -2.25
N GLU A 186 -4.05 -16.52 -2.05
CA GLU A 186 -5.15 -17.42 -1.64
C GLU A 186 -5.35 -17.44 -0.12
N ASN A 187 -4.32 -17.09 0.66
CA ASN A 187 -4.40 -16.93 2.11
C ASN A 187 -4.44 -15.45 2.56
N ALA A 188 -4.52 -14.50 1.63
CA ALA A 188 -4.47 -13.06 1.92
C ALA A 188 -5.58 -12.65 2.89
N ASP A 189 -6.76 -13.25 2.79
CA ASP A 189 -7.90 -12.92 3.65
C ASP A 189 -7.84 -13.58 5.02
N THR A 190 -7.02 -14.61 5.18
CA THR A 190 -6.86 -15.35 6.43
C THR A 190 -5.58 -14.99 7.19
N ALA A 191 -4.70 -14.17 6.60
CA ALA A 191 -3.46 -13.76 7.26
C ALA A 191 -3.78 -12.83 8.44
N PRO A 192 -3.40 -13.19 9.69
CA PRO A 192 -3.89 -12.54 10.89
C PRO A 192 -3.43 -11.08 11.05
N ASN A 193 -2.38 -10.64 10.35
CA ASN A 193 -1.79 -9.31 10.50
C ASN A 193 -1.59 -8.65 9.13
N LYS A 194 -2.49 -7.74 8.74
CA LYS A 194 -2.41 -6.97 7.48
C LYS A 194 -1.83 -5.55 7.69
N ASN A 195 -1.05 -5.36 8.75
CA ASN A 195 -0.58 -4.03 9.12
C ASN A 195 0.50 -3.46 8.21
N PHE A 196 1.16 -4.28 7.40
CA PHE A 196 2.05 -3.81 6.34
C PHE A 196 1.54 -4.30 5.00
N THR A 197 1.31 -3.40 4.08
CA THR A 197 0.83 -3.73 2.74
C THR A 197 1.70 -3.05 1.71
N ILE A 198 2.42 -3.82 0.90
CA ILE A 198 3.32 -3.28 -0.12
C ILE A 198 2.64 -3.23 -1.49
N CYS A 199 2.82 -2.14 -2.23
CA CYS A 199 2.34 -1.96 -3.59
C CYS A 199 3.52 -1.72 -4.54
N TYR A 200 3.80 -2.69 -5.42
CA TYR A 200 4.81 -2.59 -6.50
C TYR A 200 4.23 -2.21 -7.86
N HIS A 201 2.96 -1.79 -7.90
CA HIS A 201 2.27 -1.57 -9.17
C HIS A 201 2.83 -0.35 -9.91
N TYR A 202 3.20 0.67 -9.15
CA TYR A 202 3.63 1.95 -9.68
C TYR A 202 5.14 1.95 -9.90
N ASN A 203 5.60 2.63 -10.94
CA ASN A 203 7.02 2.76 -11.26
C ASN A 203 7.35 4.23 -11.48
N HIS A 204 8.49 4.68 -10.97
CA HIS A 204 8.91 6.08 -11.02
C HIS A 204 7.85 7.01 -10.41
N VAL A 205 7.46 6.70 -9.17
CA VAL A 205 6.56 7.55 -8.38
C VAL A 205 7.27 8.88 -8.13
N LEU A 206 6.66 9.96 -8.61
CA LEU A 206 7.11 11.35 -8.41
C LEU A 206 6.38 12.01 -7.24
N HIS A 207 5.12 11.63 -7.06
CA HIS A 207 4.26 12.19 -6.05
C HIS A 207 3.18 11.18 -5.69
N LEU A 208 2.87 11.10 -4.39
CA LEU A 208 1.84 10.26 -3.82
C LEU A 208 1.17 11.08 -2.72
N ASP A 209 -0.16 11.15 -2.75
CA ASP A 209 -0.95 11.89 -1.76
C ASP A 209 -2.37 11.35 -1.65
N LEU A 210 -3.06 11.69 -0.55
CA LEU A 210 -4.46 11.36 -0.31
C LEU A 210 -5.36 12.53 -0.75
N VAL A 211 -6.29 12.26 -1.66
CA VAL A 211 -7.31 13.23 -2.09
C VAL A 211 -8.53 13.16 -1.17
N ARG A 212 -8.86 11.95 -0.69
CA ARG A 212 -9.93 11.63 0.27
C ARG A 212 -9.51 10.43 1.12
N PRO A 213 -10.22 10.08 2.21
CA PRO A 213 -9.90 8.91 3.03
C PRO A 213 -9.64 7.62 2.24
N ASN A 214 -10.44 7.40 1.19
CA ASN A 214 -10.38 6.20 0.34
C ASN A 214 -9.84 6.48 -1.08
N GLU A 215 -9.34 7.68 -1.34
CA GLU A 215 -8.86 8.08 -2.67
C GLU A 215 -7.44 8.63 -2.58
N MET A 216 -6.55 8.03 -3.36
CA MET A 216 -5.15 8.41 -3.46
C MET A 216 -4.83 8.84 -4.89
N VAL A 217 -3.99 9.85 -5.03
CA VAL A 217 -3.36 10.22 -6.29
C VAL A 217 -1.93 9.69 -6.31
N VAL A 218 -1.55 9.04 -7.40
CA VAL A 218 -0.17 8.63 -7.67
C VAL A 218 0.24 9.22 -9.02
N VAL A 219 1.29 10.04 -9.02
CA VAL A 219 1.85 10.64 -10.22
C VAL A 219 3.12 9.87 -10.59
N GLU A 220 3.12 9.27 -11.79
CA GLU A 220 4.24 8.52 -12.34
C GLU A 220 4.97 9.31 -13.44
N GLN A 221 6.23 8.95 -13.68
CA GLN A 221 7.01 9.40 -14.85
C GLN A 221 7.20 8.27 -15.87
N PRO A 222 6.20 7.98 -16.73
CA PRO A 222 6.24 6.81 -17.61
C PRO A 222 7.29 6.90 -18.72
N TRP A 223 7.77 8.11 -19.03
CA TRP A 223 8.70 8.31 -20.14
C TRP A 223 10.12 7.89 -19.82
N LEU A 224 10.50 7.68 -18.55
CA LEU A 224 11.84 7.17 -18.22
C LEU A 224 12.05 5.78 -18.83
N ASP A 225 11.06 4.89 -18.73
CA ASP A 225 11.11 3.58 -19.36
C ASP A 225 11.24 3.69 -20.89
N VAL A 226 10.61 4.70 -21.51
CA VAL A 226 10.72 4.98 -22.94
C VAL A 226 12.12 5.47 -23.28
N VAL A 227 12.65 6.43 -22.54
CA VAL A 227 13.99 7.00 -22.76
C VAL A 227 15.07 5.94 -22.60
N HIS A 228 14.95 5.05 -21.61
CA HIS A 228 15.86 3.91 -21.44
C HIS A 228 15.77 2.88 -22.57
N SER A 229 14.64 2.81 -23.27
CA SER A 229 14.47 1.92 -24.43
C SER A 229 14.98 2.53 -25.75
N LEU A 230 15.22 3.84 -25.78
CA LEU A 230 15.78 4.49 -26.96
C LEU A 230 17.26 4.10 -27.09
N PRO A 231 17.78 3.92 -28.31
CA PRO A 231 19.20 3.69 -28.51
C PRO A 231 20.02 4.85 -27.93
N ASP A 232 21.22 4.52 -27.46
CA ASP A 232 22.20 5.47 -26.93
C ASP A 232 22.30 6.68 -27.85
N ALA A 233 22.43 7.87 -27.25
CA ALA A 233 22.47 9.12 -28.01
C ALA A 233 23.55 9.11 -29.12
N LEU A 234 24.64 8.37 -28.90
CA LEU A 234 25.74 8.18 -29.85
C LEU A 234 25.41 7.29 -31.05
N ALA A 235 24.43 6.39 -30.94
CA ALA A 235 24.00 5.51 -32.03
C ALA A 235 22.86 6.13 -32.87
N ARG A 236 22.45 7.36 -32.57
CA ARG A 236 21.41 8.05 -33.33
C ARG A 236 22.03 8.62 -34.58
N ASN A 237 21.57 8.13 -35.74
CA ASN A 237 21.90 8.74 -37.02
C ASN A 237 21.53 10.23 -36.97
N VAL A 238 22.52 11.10 -37.16
CA VAL A 238 22.30 12.53 -37.35
C VAL A 238 21.69 12.69 -38.72
N TYR A 239 20.38 12.84 -38.79
CA TYR A 239 19.71 13.19 -40.03
C TYR A 239 19.85 14.71 -40.24
N GLY A 240 20.72 15.11 -41.18
CA GLY A 240 20.84 16.51 -41.61
C GLY A 240 22.26 17.08 -41.63
N VAL A 241 23.22 16.34 -42.17
CA VAL A 241 24.49 16.94 -42.67
C VAL A 241 24.43 16.95 -44.18
#